data_AF-A0A2I0JAR7-F1
#
_entry.id   AF-A0A2I0JAR7-F1
#
_cell.length_a   1.000
_cell.length_b   1.000
_cell.length_c   1.000
_cell.angle_alpha   90.00
_cell.angle_beta   90.00
_cell.angle_gamma   90.00
#
_symmetry.space_group_name_H-M   'P 1'
#
loop_
_entity.id
_entity.type
_entity.pdbx_description
1 polymer ?
#
loop_
_entity_poly.entity_id
_entity_poly.type
_entity_poly.pdbx_seq_one_letter_code
_entity_poly.pdbx_strand_id
1 'polypeptide(L)' 'MALLLLSLLLLALTGLSLGATYCVMFKQGLSDQVLMRTPGYACRAGAECSPICPNGACCQPNTIKNHCDYAVNS' A
#
# COMPACT_ATOMS: atom_id res chain seq x y z
N MET A 1 -27.90 -28.42 -15.96
CA MET A 1 -27.74 -28.15 -14.51
C MET A 1 -26.34 -27.67 -14.16
N ALA A 2 -25.27 -28.35 -14.59
CA ALA A 2 -23.88 -27.95 -14.31
C ALA A 2 -23.53 -26.51 -14.76
N LEU A 3 -24.02 -26.08 -15.94
CA LEU A 3 -23.75 -24.74 -16.46
C LEU A 3 -24.36 -23.63 -15.59
N LEU A 4 -25.56 -23.85 -15.04
CA LEU A 4 -26.24 -22.91 -14.15
C LEU A 4 -25.51 -22.80 -12.81
N LEU A 5 -25.08 -23.94 -12.26
CA LEU A 5 -24.26 -23.98 -11.04
C LEU A 5 -22.92 -23.27 -11.23
N LEU A 6 -22.29 -23.45 -12.40
CA LEU A 6 -21.04 -22.75 -12.75
C LEU A 6 -21.27 -21.23 -12.81
N SER A 7 -22.34 -20.77 -13.47
CA SER A 7 -22.66 -19.34 -13.56
C SER A 7 -22.96 -18.71 -12.19
N LEU A 8 -23.64 -19.42 -11.29
CA LEU A 8 -23.91 -18.98 -9.92
C LEU A 8 -22.62 -18.89 -9.09
N LEU A 9 -21.72 -19.86 -9.25
CA LEU A 9 -20.42 -19.85 -8.57
C LEU A 9 -19.56 -18.65 -9.01
N LEU A 10 -19.46 -18.41 -10.32
CA LEU A 10 -18.76 -17.24 -10.87
C LEU A 10 -19.31 -15.92 -10.32
N LEU A 11 -20.63 -15.80 -10.22
CA LEU A 11 -21.29 -14.60 -9.68
C LEU A 11 -20.97 -14.39 -8.19
N ALA A 12 -20.91 -15.47 -7.41
CA ALA A 12 -20.55 -15.43 -5.99
C ALA A 12 -19.10 -14.97 -5.76
N LEU A 13 -18.15 -15.37 -6.62
CA LEU A 13 -16.75 -14.91 -6.51
C LEU A 13 -16.59 -13.41 -6.80
N THR A 14 -17.42 -12.83 -7.67
CA THR A 14 -17.36 -11.39 -7.99
C THR A 14 -17.91 -10.48 -6.89
N GLY A 15 -18.74 -11.03 -5.99
CA GLY A 15 -19.33 -10.28 -4.87
C GLY A 15 -18.43 -10.19 -3.63
N LEU A 16 -17.33 -10.94 -3.59
CA LEU A 16 -16.40 -10.94 -2.47
C LEU A 16 -15.43 -9.76 -2.60
N SER A 17 -15.90 -8.55 -2.31
CA SER A 17 -15.04 -7.38 -2.14
C SER A 17 -14.24 -7.57 -0.85
N LEU A 18 -13.05 -8.17 -0.97
CA LEU A 18 -12.04 -8.23 0.08
C LEU A 18 -11.44 -6.83 0.21
N GLY A 19 -12.11 -5.95 0.95
CA GLY A 19 -11.63 -4.59 1.17
C GLY A 19 -10.22 -4.62 1.77
N ALA A 20 -9.27 -3.97 1.10
CA ALA A 20 -7.92 -3.76 1.64
C ALA A 20 -7.93 -2.52 2.53
N THR A 21 -7.50 -2.68 3.79
CA THR A 21 -7.25 -1.55 4.67
C THR A 21 -5.94 -0.88 4.24
N TYR A 22 -5.98 0.43 3.97
CA TYR A 22 -4.81 1.21 3.61
C TYR A 22 -4.47 2.20 4.73
N CYS A 23 -3.21 2.19 5.16
CA CYS A 23 -2.67 3.12 6.13
C CYS A 23 -2.22 4.41 5.43
N VAL A 24 -2.72 5.57 5.87
CA VAL A 24 -2.26 6.87 5.38
C VAL A 24 -1.49 7.56 6.48
N MET A 25 -0.25 7.92 6.21
CA MET A 25 0.63 8.56 7.20
C MET A 25 0.52 10.10 7.15
N PHE A 26 -0.15 10.64 6.13
CA PHE A 26 -0.35 12.08 5.96
C PHE A 26 -1.34 12.66 6.98
N LYS A 27 -0.82 13.11 8.11
CA LYS A 27 -1.53 14.01 9.03
C LYS A 27 -1.21 15.47 8.67
N GLN A 28 -2.22 16.28 8.39
CA GLN A 28 -2.08 17.73 8.18
C GLN A 28 -1.36 18.34 9.40
N GLY A 29 -0.20 18.98 9.19
CA GLY A 29 0.60 19.61 10.25
C GLY A 29 1.79 18.81 10.80
N LEU A 30 2.12 17.65 10.23
CA LEU A 30 3.41 16.99 10.47
C LEU A 30 4.55 17.79 9.81
N SER A 31 5.67 17.96 10.52
CA SER A 31 6.86 18.55 9.92
C SER A 31 7.53 17.57 8.96
N ASP A 32 8.17 18.10 7.91
CA ASP A 32 8.90 17.29 6.94
C ASP A 32 9.99 16.41 7.60
N GLN A 33 10.52 16.83 8.75
CA GLN A 33 11.47 16.03 9.52
C GLN A 33 10.87 14.74 10.08
N VAL A 34 9.61 14.77 10.53
CA VAL A 34 8.91 13.56 10.99
C VAL A 34 8.59 12.69 9.78
N LEU A 35 8.13 13.31 8.69
CA LEU A 35 7.82 12.61 7.44
C LEU A 35 9.05 11.90 6.86
N MET A 36 10.24 12.50 6.93
CA MET A 36 11.48 11.88 6.43
C MET A 36 12.03 10.74 7.30
N ARG A 37 11.72 10.72 8.61
CA ARG A 37 12.16 9.65 9.51
C ARG A 37 11.31 8.39 9.41
N THR A 38 10.03 8.53 9.07
CA THR A 38 9.09 7.41 9.03
C THR A 38 9.50 6.28 8.08
N PRO A 39 9.89 6.52 6.82
CA PRO A 39 10.31 5.45 5.92
C PRO A 39 11.51 4.70 6.53
N GLY A 40 12.54 5.42 6.99
CA GLY A 40 13.72 4.80 7.59
C GLY A 40 13.43 3.95 8.83
N TYR A 41 12.43 4.32 9.63
CA TYR A 41 11.95 3.49 10.73
C TYR A 41 11.21 2.25 10.22
N ALA A 42 10.25 2.41 9.31
CA ALA A 42 9.46 1.31 8.76
C ALA A 42 10.35 0.25 8.09
N CYS A 43 11.35 0.68 7.29
CA CYS A 43 12.30 -0.25 6.67
C CYS A 43 13.11 -1.03 7.71
N ARG A 44 13.54 -0.37 8.80
CA ARG A 44 14.27 -1.04 9.89
C ARG A 44 13.37 -1.95 10.72
N ALA A 45 12.06 -1.68 10.75
CA ALA A 45 11.06 -2.51 11.41
C ALA A 45 10.64 -3.74 10.57
N GLY A 46 11.15 -3.88 9.33
CA GLY A 46 10.93 -5.04 8.47
C GLY A 46 10.07 -4.78 7.24
N ALA A 47 9.70 -3.52 6.94
CA ALA A 47 8.97 -3.19 5.71
C ALA A 47 9.86 -3.27 4.46
N GLU A 48 9.27 -3.69 3.33
CA GLU A 48 9.95 -3.76 2.04
C GLU A 48 10.11 -2.38 1.40
N CYS A 49 11.24 -1.72 1.64
CA CYS A 49 11.47 -0.37 1.10
C CYS A 49 12.21 -0.32 -0.24
N SER A 50 12.67 -1.46 -0.76
CA SER A 50 13.39 -1.54 -2.05
C SER A 50 12.67 -0.82 -3.21
N PRO A 51 11.33 -0.90 -3.33
CA PRO A 51 10.61 -0.26 -4.44
C PRO A 51 10.57 1.27 -4.35
N ILE A 52 10.71 1.85 -3.16
CA ILE A 52 10.65 3.31 -2.93
C ILE A 52 12.02 3.95 -2.75
N CYS A 53 13.08 3.16 -2.71
CA CYS A 53 14.46 3.66 -2.73
C CYS A 53 14.79 4.33 -4.08
N PRO A 54 15.87 5.12 -4.14
CA PRO A 54 16.39 5.63 -5.42
C PRO A 54 16.61 4.47 -6.40
N ASN A 55 16.07 4.59 -7.62
CA ASN A 55 16.03 3.55 -8.66
C ASN A 55 15.03 2.40 -8.45
N GLY A 56 14.19 2.48 -7.41
CA GLY A 56 13.10 1.53 -7.19
C GLY A 56 11.91 1.75 -8.14
N ALA A 57 11.13 0.69 -8.37
CA ALA A 57 9.99 0.69 -9.29
C ALA A 57 8.86 1.67 -8.88
N CYS A 58 8.79 2.04 -7.61
CA CYS A 58 7.79 2.93 -7.01
C CYS A 58 8.41 4.23 -6.47
N CYS A 59 9.62 4.60 -6.92
CA CYS A 59 10.29 5.84 -6.51
C CYS A 59 9.61 7.11 -7.06
N GLN A 60 8.82 6.98 -8.13
CA GLN A 60 8.00 8.08 -8.64
C GLN A 60 6.53 7.88 -8.27
N PRO A 61 5.84 8.93 -7.79
CA PRO A 61 6.31 10.31 -7.64
C PRO A 61 7.28 10.47 -6.44
N ASN A 62 8.41 11.16 -6.65
CA ASN A 62 9.45 11.38 -5.63
C ASN A 62 8.99 12.43 -4.60
N THR A 63 8.00 12.06 -3.82
CA THR A 63 7.49 12.84 -2.70
C THR A 63 7.61 12.02 -1.44
N ILE A 64 7.99 12.67 -0.35
CA ILE A 64 8.18 12.03 0.95
C ILE A 64 6.88 11.37 1.40
N LYS A 65 5.74 11.99 1.10
CA LYS A 65 4.40 11.46 1.39
C LYS A 65 4.18 10.08 0.77
N ASN A 66 4.45 9.92 -0.53
CA ASN A 66 4.18 8.65 -1.22
C ASN A 66 5.11 7.53 -0.72
N HIS A 67 6.38 7.86 -0.46
CA HIS A 67 7.31 6.90 0.12
C HIS A 67 6.90 6.48 1.53
N CYS A 68 6.39 7.40 2.36
CA CYS A 68 5.83 7.07 3.67
C CYS A 68 4.60 6.18 3.58
N ASP A 69 3.63 6.55 2.73
CA ASP A 69 2.40 5.79 2.56
C ASP A 69 2.70 4.38 2.06
N TYR A 70 3.66 4.20 1.16
CA TYR A 70 4.11 2.86 0.75
C TYR A 70 4.77 2.08 1.90
N ALA A 71 5.67 2.72 2.65
CA ALA A 71 6.43 2.07 3.71
C ALA A 71 5.56 1.55 4.86
N VAL A 72 4.39 2.16 5.10
CA VAL A 72 3.44 1.71 6.14
C VAL A 72 2.42 0.66 5.65
N ASN A 73 2.36 0.40 4.35
CA ASN A 73 1.48 -0.62 3.74
C ASN A 73 2.25 -1.83 3.18
N SER A 74 3.58 -1.85 3.35
CA SER A 74 4.45 -2.97 2.95
C SER A 74 4.66 -3.96 4.08
#